data_AF-A0A645FPJ5-F1
#
_entry.id   AF-A0A645FPJ5-F1
#
_cell.length_a   1.000
_cell.length_b   1.000
_cell.length_c   1.000
_cell.angle_alpha   90.00
_cell.angle_beta   90.00
_cell.angle_gamma   90.00
#
_symmetry.space_group_name_H-M   'P 1'
#
loop_
_entity.id
_entity.type
_entity.pdbx_description
1 polymer ?
#
loop_
_entity_poly.entity_id
_entity_poly.type
_entity_poly.pdbx_seq_one_letter_code
_entity_poly.pdbx_strand_id
1 'polypeptide(L)'
;MKAGRLAAVVADEIMARYYLSTDAYKDLALLDDILAPENYGIGFKQGNAAMRNAVQAILNLMVADGSASEISTQWFGKDIMVK
;
A
#
# COMPACT_ATOMS: atom_id res chain seq x y z
N MET A 1 -18.33 -5.71 11.50
CA MET A 1 -19.20 -4.81 10.72
C MET A 1 -20.41 -5.55 10.13
N LYS A 2 -20.28 -6.47 9.16
CA LYS A 2 -21.46 -7.17 8.56
C LYS A 2 -22.37 -7.95 9.53
N ALA A 3 -21.81 -8.49 10.62
CA ALA A 3 -22.59 -9.16 11.67
C ALA A 3 -23.11 -8.21 12.78
N GLY A 4 -22.96 -6.89 12.63
CA GLY A 4 -23.47 -5.87 13.58
C GLY A 4 -22.70 -5.73 14.90
N ARG A 5 -21.60 -6.46 15.10
CA ARG A 5 -20.88 -6.49 16.40
C ARG A 5 -19.84 -5.37 16.62
N LEU A 6 -19.50 -4.62 15.58
CA LEU A 6 -18.44 -3.61 15.58
C LEU A 6 -18.90 -2.39 14.81
N ALA A 7 -18.65 -1.19 15.35
CA ALA A 7 -19.00 0.09 14.74
C ALA A 7 -17.96 0.60 13.74
N ALA A 8 -16.67 0.34 13.98
CA ALA A 8 -15.56 0.74 13.11
C ALA A 8 -14.37 -0.22 13.26
N VAL A 9 -13.43 -0.15 12.32
CA VAL A 9 -12.14 -0.89 12.34
C VAL A 9 -11.04 0.07 11.89
N VAL A 10 -9.89 0.01 12.57
CA VAL A 10 -8.66 0.64 12.10
C VAL A 10 -7.96 -0.37 11.19
N ALA A 11 -7.59 0.06 9.99
CA ALA A 11 -6.91 -0.76 9.01
C ALA A 11 -5.89 0.06 8.24
N ASP A 12 -4.97 -0.66 7.63
CA ASP A 12 -4.05 -0.17 6.61
C ASP A 12 -4.81 0.50 5.45
N GLU A 13 -4.38 1.71 5.07
CA GLU A 13 -5.09 2.51 4.05
C GLU A 13 -5.12 1.81 2.69
N ILE A 14 -4.00 1.23 2.26
CA ILE A 14 -3.88 0.57 0.95
C ILE A 14 -4.81 -0.64 0.90
N MET A 15 -4.80 -1.43 1.98
CA MET A 15 -5.69 -2.58 2.11
C MET A 15 -7.17 -2.16 2.12
N ALA A 16 -7.51 -1.12 2.89
CA ALA A 16 -8.87 -0.62 3.00
C ALA A 16 -9.40 -0.09 1.66
N ARG A 17 -8.59 0.69 0.93
CA ARG A 17 -8.94 1.21 -0.41
C ARG A 17 -9.16 0.08 -1.42
N TYR A 18 -8.28 -0.92 -1.44
CA TYR A 18 -8.46 -2.08 -2.30
C TYR A 18 -9.80 -2.78 -2.02
N TYR A 19 -10.08 -3.09 -0.76
CA TYR A 19 -11.32 -3.78 -0.38
C TYR A 19 -12.59 -2.95 -0.62
N LEU A 20 -12.54 -1.63 -0.47
CA LEU A 20 -13.65 -0.73 -0.81
C LEU A 20 -13.89 -0.62 -2.32
N SER A 21 -12.87 -0.88 -3.15
CA SER A 21 -13.05 -0.99 -4.60
C SER A 21 -13.75 -2.28 -5.03
N THR A 22 -13.92 -3.24 -4.11
CA THR A 22 -14.66 -4.50 -4.33
C THR A 22 -16.05 -4.46 -3.69
N ASP A 23 -16.93 -5.38 -4.10
CA ASP A 23 -18.28 -5.52 -3.52
C ASP A 23 -18.29 -5.98 -2.05
N ALA A 24 -17.15 -6.39 -1.50
CA ALA A 24 -17.07 -6.97 -0.16
C ALA A 24 -17.46 -5.97 0.94
N TYR A 25 -17.29 -4.66 0.70
CA TYR A 25 -17.43 -3.62 1.72
C TYR A 25 -18.10 -2.33 1.22
N LYS A 26 -18.91 -2.40 0.17
CA LYS A 26 -19.59 -1.23 -0.44
C LYS A 26 -20.42 -0.36 0.52
N ASP A 27 -20.87 -0.91 1.65
CA ASP A 27 -21.66 -0.22 2.66
C ASP A 27 -20.79 0.47 3.73
N LEU A 28 -19.47 0.45 3.57
CA LEU A 28 -18.50 1.08 4.46
C LEU A 28 -17.90 2.33 3.80
N ALA A 29 -17.51 3.30 4.61
CA ALA A 29 -16.79 4.49 4.18
C ALA A 29 -15.45 4.59 4.89
N LEU A 30 -14.45 5.16 4.20
CA LEU A 30 -13.21 5.63 4.82
C LEU A 30 -13.47 6.99 5.47
N LEU A 31 -12.94 7.17 6.68
CA LEU A 31 -12.85 8.49 7.32
C LEU A 31 -11.58 9.19 6.81
N ASP A 32 -11.61 10.52 6.75
CA ASP A 32 -10.47 11.32 6.26
C ASP A 32 -9.31 11.39 7.27
N ASP A 33 -9.57 11.06 8.54
CA ASP A 33 -8.57 11.11 9.61
C ASP A 33 -7.55 9.96 9.48
N ILE A 34 -6.26 10.33 9.44
CA ILE A 34 -5.13 9.40 9.44
C ILE A 34 -4.51 9.38 10.84
N LEU A 35 -4.40 8.20 11.45
CA LEU A 35 -3.83 8.04 12.79
C LEU A 35 -2.30 8.18 12.80
N ALA A 36 -1.63 7.70 11.75
CA ALA A 36 -0.18 7.82 11.58
C ALA A 36 0.19 7.78 10.09
N PRO A 37 1.14 8.61 9.63
CA PRO A 37 1.74 8.43 8.31
C PRO A 37 2.68 7.22 8.33
N GLU A 38 2.54 6.34 7.36
CA GLU A 38 3.34 5.12 7.23
C GLU A 38 3.96 5.02 5.84
N ASN A 39 5.23 4.59 5.80
CA ASN A 39 5.91 4.25 4.55
C ASN A 39 6.12 2.74 4.50
N TYR A 40 5.81 2.13 3.35
CA TYR A 40 6.04 0.70 3.13
C TYR A 40 7.45 0.46 2.59
N GLY A 41 8.04 -0.66 2.99
CA GLY A 41 9.35 -1.07 2.53
C GLY A 41 9.53 -2.58 2.55
N ILE A 42 10.55 -3.04 1.85
CA ILE A 42 10.92 -4.46 1.83
C ILE A 42 11.88 -4.72 2.99
N GLY A 43 11.49 -5.60 3.91
CA GLY A 43 12.32 -6.00 5.04
C GLY A 43 13.42 -6.97 4.62
N PHE A 44 14.64 -6.73 5.09
CA PHE A 44 15.78 -7.64 4.90
C PHE A 44 16.36 -8.06 6.26
N LYS A 45 16.94 -9.26 6.31
CA LYS A 45 17.70 -9.71 7.49
C LYS A 45 18.83 -8.71 7.79
N GLN A 46 18.98 -8.32 9.05
CA GLN A 46 20.08 -7.45 9.48
C GLN A 46 21.44 -8.00 9.05
N GLY A 47 22.32 -7.11 8.57
CA GLY A 47 23.63 -7.47 8.01
C GLY A 47 23.60 -7.91 6.54
N ASN A 48 22.44 -8.20 5.95
CA ASN A 48 22.33 -8.57 4.53
C ASN A 48 22.24 -7.33 3.60
N ALA A 49 23.23 -6.45 3.69
CA ALA A 49 23.25 -5.21 2.94
C ALA A 49 23.36 -5.41 1.42
N ALA A 50 24.08 -6.45 0.98
CA ALA A 50 24.28 -6.75 -0.44
C ALA A 50 22.94 -7.03 -1.15
N MET A 51 22.09 -7.89 -0.58
CA MET A 51 20.77 -8.19 -1.13
C MET A 51 19.86 -6.96 -1.10
N ARG A 52 19.83 -6.24 0.04
CA ARG A 52 19.04 -5.00 0.18
C ARG A 52 19.43 -3.97 -0.89
N ASN A 53 20.73 -3.78 -1.12
CA ASN A 53 21.24 -2.83 -2.11
C ASN A 53 20.86 -3.24 -3.54
N ALA A 54 20.98 -4.53 -3.88
CA ALA A 54 20.63 -5.03 -5.20
C ALA A 54 19.13 -4.82 -5.49
N VAL A 55 18.25 -5.14 -4.53
CA VAL A 55 16.81 -4.91 -4.69
C VAL A 55 16.49 -3.42 -4.79
N GLN A 56 17.09 -2.58 -3.94
CA GLN A 56 16.89 -1.13 -4.01
C GLN A 56 17.31 -0.54 -5.37
N ALA A 57 18.41 -1.01 -5.94
CA ALA A 57 18.87 -0.54 -7.25
C ALA A 57 17.83 -0.83 -8.34
N ILE A 58 17.23 -2.02 -8.34
CA ILE A 58 16.16 -2.37 -9.29
C ILE A 58 14.90 -1.53 -9.05
N LEU A 59 14.49 -1.34 -7.79
CA LEU A 59 13.35 -0.48 -7.48
C LEU A 59 13.55 0.96 -7.97
N ASN A 60 14.76 1.51 -7.81
CA ASN A 60 15.09 2.84 -8.32
C ASN A 60 15.00 2.91 -9.85
N LEU A 61 15.45 1.87 -10.56
CA LEU A 61 15.31 1.78 -12.01
C LEU A 61 13.83 1.73 -12.43
N MET A 62 13.01 0.95 -11.73
CA MET A 62 11.57 0.84 -11.98
C MET A 62 10.81 2.15 -11.71
N VAL A 63 11.26 2.93 -10.74
CA VAL A 63 10.71 4.28 -10.49
C VAL A 63 11.14 5.23 -11.61
N ALA A 64 12.39 5.14 -12.05
CA ALA A 64 12.93 6.01 -13.11
C ALA A 64 12.33 5.72 -14.50
N ASP A 65 12.07 4.45 -14.82
CA ASP A 65 11.50 4.05 -16.11
C ASP A 65 9.96 4.09 -16.15
N GLY A 66 9.31 4.31 -15.01
CA GLY A 66 7.85 4.45 -14.89
C GLY A 66 7.11 3.13 -14.64
N SER A 67 7.76 1.98 -14.75
CA SER A 67 7.11 0.67 -14.54
C SER A 67 6.52 0.52 -13.13
N ALA A 68 7.15 1.10 -12.10
CA ALA A 68 6.59 1.10 -10.75
C ALA A 68 5.27 1.89 -10.66
N SER A 69 5.15 3.01 -11.39
CA SER A 69 3.92 3.81 -11.45
C SER A 69 2.81 3.08 -12.19
N GLU A 70 3.14 2.33 -13.25
CA GLU A 70 2.18 1.49 -13.98
C GLU A 70 1.60 0.41 -13.07
N ILE A 71 2.47 -0.31 -12.35
CA ILE A 71 2.05 -1.32 -11.36
C ILE A 71 1.16 -0.69 -10.29
N SER A 72 1.56 0.46 -9.73
CA SER A 72 0.76 1.17 -8.72
C SER A 72 -0.64 1.51 -9.23
N THR A 73 -0.72 2.03 -10.46
CA THR A 73 -2.00 2.42 -11.06
C THR A 73 -2.88 1.21 -11.34
N GLN A 74 -2.30 0.09 -11.78
CA GLN A 74 -3.05 -1.14 -12.02
C GLN A 74 -3.76 -1.65 -10.76
N TRP A 75 -3.09 -1.61 -9.61
CA TRP A 75 -3.62 -2.17 -8.37
C TRP A 75 -4.43 -1.17 -7.53
N PHE A 76 -4.12 0.13 -7.62
CA PHE A 76 -4.68 1.16 -6.74
C PHE A 76 -5.37 2.32 -7.46
N GLY A 77 -5.40 2.32 -8.80
CA GLY A 77 -6.02 3.36 -9.62
C GLY A 77 -5.27 4.68 -9.68
N LYS A 78 -4.15 4.82 -8.96
CA LYS A 78 -3.28 6.01 -8.95
C LYS A 78 -1.83 5.63 -8.62
N ASP A 79 -0.90 6.51 -8.98
CA ASP A 79 0.50 6.42 -8.56
C ASP A 79 0.62 6.81 -7.07
N ILE A 80 0.99 5.83 -6.24
CA ILE A 80 1.27 6.00 -4.81
C ILE A 80 2.74 5.73 -4.46
N MET A 81 3.62 5.62 -5.46
CA MET A 81 5.04 5.35 -5.23
C MET A 81 5.73 6.54 -4.55
N VAL A 82 6.50 6.24 -3.51
CA VAL A 82 7.41 7.22 -2.88
C VAL A 82 8.63 7.41 -3.81
N LYS A 83 8.99 8.67 -4.06
CA LYS A 83 10.05 9.08 -5.01
C LYS A 83 11.24 9.65 -4.26
#